data_AF-A0A2N9FG13-F1
#
_entry.id   AF-A0A2N9FG13-F1
#
_cell.length_a   1.000
_cell.length_b   1.000
_cell.length_c   1.000
_cell.angle_alpha   90.00
_cell.angle_beta   90.00
_cell.angle_gamma   90.00
#
_symmetry.space_group_name_H-M   'P 1'
#
loop_
_entity.id
_entity.type
_entity.pdbx_description
1 polymer ?
#
loop_
_entity_poly.entity_id
_entity_poly.type
_entity_poly.pdbx_seq_one_letter_code
_entity_poly.pdbx_strand_id
1 'polypeptide(L)'
;MAPNITTNATAITKPVSMPSKAYVTFLAGNGDYVKGVVGLAKGLRKVKTKYPLVVAILPDVPEEHREILVSQGCIVKEIEPLHPPENQTQFAMAYYVINYSKLRIWEFVEYSKMIYLDGDIQVFENIDHLFDLPDNHFYGVMDCFCEKNWSNTPQHKIGYCQQCPDKVNWPAELGPKPPLYFNAGMFVYEPNLATYHDLLETVQATPPTTFAEQDFLNMYFKDIYKPISPVYNLVLAMLWRHPENIEFEKVKVVHYCADGSKPWRYTGEEVNMDREDIKMLVQKWWDIYNDESLDYQNTLASVEASVGAEKNGLKRFLTALSEAVVDAVDPKSRHKGKLETESLLKSRGVNWTSLRPVYIYGPLNYNPVEEWFFHRLKAGRPIPIPNSGIQITQLGHVKDLARAFVQVLGNEKASKQVFNISGEKYVTFDGLARACAKAGGFPEPEIIHFNPKEFDFGKKKAFPFRDQHFFASIDKAKSVLGWKPEFDQVEGLADSYNLDFGRGTFRKEADFSTDDLILGKSLVLQS
;
A
#
# COMPACT_ATOMS: atom_id res chain seq x y z
N MET A 1 -54.24 -28.74 -26.23
CA MET A 1 -53.32 -29.34 -25.24
C MET A 1 -51.91 -29.15 -25.74
N ALA A 2 -51.20 -28.19 -25.15
CA ALA A 2 -49.79 -27.94 -25.35
C ALA A 2 -49.13 -28.03 -23.96
N PRO A 3 -47.98 -28.71 -23.81
CA PRO A 3 -47.42 -29.03 -22.51
C PRO A 3 -46.80 -27.79 -21.84
N ASN A 4 -47.17 -27.58 -20.57
CA ASN A 4 -46.52 -26.66 -19.65
C ASN A 4 -45.12 -27.16 -19.31
N ILE A 5 -44.09 -26.41 -19.68
CA ILE A 5 -42.72 -26.61 -19.18
C ILE A 5 -42.52 -25.63 -18.02
N THR A 6 -42.59 -26.17 -16.81
CA THR A 6 -42.26 -25.50 -15.56
C THR A 6 -40.77 -25.20 -15.52
N THR A 7 -40.40 -23.92 -15.57
CA THR A 7 -39.03 -23.47 -15.33
C THR A 7 -38.72 -23.55 -13.84
N ASN A 8 -38.02 -24.59 -13.41
CA ASN A 8 -37.33 -24.59 -12.12
C ASN A 8 -36.18 -23.58 -12.20
N ALA A 9 -36.41 -22.39 -11.64
CA ALA A 9 -35.35 -21.44 -11.37
C ALA A 9 -34.49 -22.00 -10.23
N THR A 10 -33.40 -22.68 -10.58
CA THR A 10 -32.28 -22.89 -9.66
C THR A 10 -31.77 -21.50 -9.28
N ALA A 11 -32.02 -21.11 -8.04
CA ALA A 11 -31.48 -19.90 -7.45
C ALA A 11 -29.95 -19.96 -7.56
N ILE A 12 -29.40 -19.22 -8.52
CA ILE A 12 -27.97 -18.89 -8.55
C ILE A 12 -27.76 -18.03 -7.31
N THR A 13 -27.23 -18.64 -6.25
CA THR A 13 -26.68 -17.93 -5.12
C THR A 13 -25.67 -16.94 -5.65
N LYS A 14 -25.99 -15.63 -5.55
CA LYS A 14 -25.04 -14.55 -5.79
C LYS A 14 -23.76 -14.87 -5.00
N PRO A 15 -22.55 -14.75 -5.58
CA PRO A 15 -21.37 -14.72 -4.74
C PRO A 15 -21.49 -13.48 -3.85
N VAL A 16 -21.51 -13.69 -2.54
CA VAL A 16 -21.36 -12.62 -1.56
C VAL A 16 -19.99 -12.00 -1.82
N SER A 17 -19.96 -10.84 -2.46
CA SER A 17 -18.73 -10.05 -2.59
C SER A 17 -18.67 -9.03 -1.47
N MET A 18 -17.48 -8.91 -0.85
CA MET A 18 -16.97 -7.90 0.14
C MET A 18 -16.76 -8.48 1.55
N PRO A 19 -15.74 -8.07 2.33
CA PRO A 19 -14.30 -7.90 2.08
C PRO A 19 -13.43 -8.81 2.98
N SER A 20 -12.24 -9.20 2.50
CA SER A 20 -11.25 -10.00 3.26
C SER A 20 -10.76 -9.21 4.48
N LYS A 21 -10.71 -9.76 5.69
CA LYS A 21 -10.15 -9.08 6.89
C LYS A 21 -8.60 -9.16 6.88
N ALA A 22 -7.89 -8.31 7.62
CA ALA A 22 -6.42 -8.37 7.68
C ALA A 22 -5.82 -7.80 8.97
N TYR A 23 -4.63 -8.29 9.32
CA TYR A 23 -3.75 -7.58 10.26
C TYR A 23 -3.04 -6.45 9.52
N VAL A 24 -2.72 -5.37 10.22
CA VAL A 24 -1.94 -4.27 9.68
C VAL A 24 -0.88 -3.79 10.68
N THR A 25 0.29 -3.46 10.16
CA THR A 25 1.36 -2.81 10.91
C THR A 25 1.94 -1.67 10.08
N PHE A 26 2.79 -0.84 10.68
CA PHE A 26 3.38 0.33 10.04
C PHE A 26 4.89 0.34 10.20
N LEU A 27 5.61 0.69 9.13
CA LEU A 27 7.06 0.81 9.11
C LEU A 27 7.50 2.10 8.41
N ALA A 28 8.43 2.83 9.01
CA ALA A 28 9.04 4.03 8.45
C ALA A 28 10.55 4.03 8.65
N GLY A 29 11.26 4.75 7.77
CA GLY A 29 12.70 4.93 7.85
C GLY A 29 13.53 3.70 7.51
N ASN A 30 14.85 3.84 7.71
CA ASN A 30 15.88 2.85 7.37
C ASN A 30 16.43 2.11 8.61
N GLY A 31 15.73 2.15 9.74
CA GLY A 31 16.14 1.53 10.98
C GLY A 31 15.87 0.02 11.06
N ASP A 32 16.23 -0.58 12.19
CA ASP A 32 16.10 -2.02 12.44
C ASP A 32 14.69 -2.51 12.80
N TYR A 33 13.68 -1.64 12.79
CA TYR A 33 12.27 -2.00 13.04
C TYR A 33 11.72 -3.04 12.05
N VAL A 34 12.34 -3.19 10.89
CA VAL A 34 12.06 -4.30 9.96
C VAL A 34 12.19 -5.67 10.66
N LYS A 35 13.13 -5.83 11.60
CA LYS A 35 13.28 -7.07 12.39
C LYS A 35 12.04 -7.36 13.23
N GLY A 36 11.46 -6.31 13.82
CA GLY A 36 10.21 -6.39 14.57
C GLY A 36 9.06 -6.87 13.71
N VAL A 37 8.87 -6.26 12.54
CA VAL A 37 7.82 -6.64 11.59
C VAL A 37 8.00 -8.09 11.08
N VAL A 38 9.24 -8.53 10.85
CA VAL A 38 9.54 -9.93 10.51
C VAL A 38 9.16 -10.87 11.66
N GLY A 39 9.53 -10.54 12.90
CA GLY A 39 9.13 -11.30 14.09
C GLY A 39 7.61 -11.40 14.24
N LEU A 40 6.90 -10.30 14.02
CA LEU A 40 5.44 -10.25 14.00
C LEU A 40 4.84 -11.17 12.93
N ALA A 41 5.35 -11.11 11.70
CA ALA A 41 4.91 -11.96 10.59
C ALA A 41 5.08 -13.46 10.93
N LYS A 42 6.25 -13.83 11.49
CA LYS A 42 6.51 -15.20 11.96
C LYS A 42 5.60 -15.60 13.13
N GLY A 43 5.32 -14.67 14.05
CA GLY A 43 4.38 -14.86 15.14
C GLY A 43 2.98 -15.21 14.68
N LEU A 44 2.42 -14.37 13.81
CA LEU A 44 1.11 -14.58 13.20
C LEU A 44 1.04 -15.94 12.48
N ARG A 45 2.10 -16.34 11.78
CA ARG A 45 2.20 -17.65 11.12
C ARG A 45 2.27 -18.81 12.12
N LYS A 46 3.05 -18.68 13.20
CA LYS A 46 3.17 -19.69 14.26
C LYS A 46 1.81 -19.99 14.89
N VAL A 47 1.01 -18.95 15.11
CA VAL A 47 -0.35 -19.07 15.65
C VAL A 47 -1.40 -19.39 14.59
N LYS A 48 -0.96 -19.64 13.35
CA LYS A 48 -1.80 -20.08 12.23
C LYS A 48 -2.96 -19.12 11.94
N THR A 49 -2.69 -17.81 11.92
CA THR A 49 -3.68 -16.84 11.43
C THR A 49 -4.18 -17.24 10.04
N LYS A 50 -5.48 -17.03 9.78
CA LYS A 50 -6.04 -17.18 8.43
C LYS A 50 -5.98 -15.90 7.59
N TYR A 51 -5.56 -14.78 8.20
CA TYR A 51 -5.61 -13.46 7.58
C TYR A 51 -4.20 -12.93 7.25
N PRO A 52 -4.04 -12.16 6.16
CA PRO A 52 -2.74 -11.62 5.78
C PRO A 52 -2.28 -10.52 6.74
N LEU A 53 -0.97 -10.24 6.71
CA LEU A 53 -0.37 -9.05 7.32
C LEU A 53 -0.09 -8.01 6.23
N VAL A 54 -0.75 -6.86 6.34
CA VAL A 54 -0.47 -5.66 5.55
C VAL A 54 0.57 -4.82 6.28
N VAL A 55 1.60 -4.37 5.58
CA VAL A 55 2.62 -3.47 6.12
C VAL A 55 2.49 -2.14 5.39
N ALA A 56 1.89 -1.16 6.06
CA ALA A 56 1.88 0.22 5.58
C ALA A 56 3.28 0.80 5.71
N ILE A 57 3.83 1.37 4.64
CA ILE A 57 5.19 1.91 4.64
C ILE A 57 5.25 3.34 4.13
N LEU A 58 6.17 4.13 4.69
CA LEU A 58 6.53 5.42 4.11
C LEU A 58 7.53 5.26 2.95
N PRO A 59 7.62 6.25 2.02
CA PRO A 59 8.55 6.21 0.90
C PRO A 59 10.03 6.08 1.29
N ASP A 60 10.38 6.45 2.53
CA ASP A 60 11.75 6.42 3.07
C ASP A 60 12.23 5.02 3.51
N VAL A 61 11.35 4.02 3.51
CA VAL A 61 11.73 2.62 3.78
C VAL A 61 12.58 2.09 2.62
N PRO A 62 13.83 1.63 2.86
CA PRO A 62 14.72 1.13 1.81
C PRO A 62 14.15 -0.08 1.06
N GLU A 63 14.50 -0.21 -0.22
CA GLU A 63 14.08 -1.35 -1.04
C GLU A 63 14.45 -2.70 -0.43
N GLU A 64 15.63 -2.80 0.19
CA GLU A 64 16.06 -4.01 0.91
C GLU A 64 15.06 -4.43 2.00
N HIS A 65 14.55 -3.47 2.79
CA HIS A 65 13.55 -3.77 3.82
C HIS A 65 12.22 -4.20 3.20
N ARG A 66 11.81 -3.56 2.10
CA ARG A 66 10.59 -3.93 1.36
C ARG A 66 10.67 -5.36 0.84
N GLU A 67 11.81 -5.72 0.26
CA GLU A 67 12.09 -7.07 -0.23
C GLU A 67 12.09 -8.11 0.90
N ILE A 68 12.66 -7.79 2.06
CA ILE A 68 12.59 -8.64 3.26
C ILE A 68 11.14 -8.90 3.67
N LEU A 69 10.32 -7.85 3.76
CA LEU A 69 8.90 -7.97 4.14
C LEU A 69 8.11 -8.82 3.14
N VAL A 70 8.29 -8.59 1.84
CA VAL A 70 7.66 -9.40 0.78
C VAL A 70 8.13 -10.85 0.86
N SER A 71 9.42 -11.10 1.09
CA SER A 71 9.96 -12.45 1.26
C SER A 71 9.35 -13.21 2.45
N GLN A 72 8.84 -12.48 3.45
CA GLN A 72 8.16 -13.01 4.62
C GLN A 72 6.64 -13.12 4.43
N GLY A 73 6.14 -12.93 3.20
CA GLY A 73 4.72 -13.08 2.84
C GLY A 73 3.84 -11.89 3.23
N CYS A 74 4.43 -10.74 3.57
CA CYS A 74 3.69 -9.52 3.90
C CYS A 74 3.16 -8.82 2.63
N ILE A 75 1.98 -8.21 2.73
CA ILE A 75 1.45 -7.30 1.71
C ILE A 75 1.97 -5.90 1.99
N VAL A 76 2.94 -5.42 1.22
CA VAL A 76 3.54 -4.10 1.40
C VAL A 76 2.70 -3.04 0.67
N LYS A 77 2.24 -2.00 1.39
CA LYS A 77 1.45 -0.90 0.84
C LYS A 77 2.09 0.43 1.20
N GLU A 78 2.58 1.15 0.19
CA GLU A 78 3.12 2.50 0.40
C GLU A 78 1.99 3.49 0.69
N ILE A 79 2.21 4.37 1.66
CA ILE A 79 1.29 5.45 2.07
C ILE A 79 2.01 6.79 2.11
N GLU A 80 1.26 7.85 1.89
CA GLU A 80 1.80 9.22 1.92
C GLU A 80 2.06 9.68 3.36
N PRO A 81 3.22 10.32 3.63
CA PRO A 81 3.49 10.96 4.91
C PRO A 81 2.37 11.93 5.31
N LEU A 82 2.05 11.96 6.61
CA LEU A 82 1.10 12.91 7.18
C LEU A 82 1.84 13.93 8.05
N HIS A 83 1.85 15.18 7.60
CA HIS A 83 2.46 16.29 8.31
C HIS A 83 1.41 16.98 9.18
N PRO A 84 1.52 16.96 10.52
CA PRO A 84 0.63 17.75 11.37
C PRO A 84 0.95 19.26 11.22
N PRO A 85 0.16 20.15 11.85
CA PRO A 85 0.41 21.60 11.83
C PRO A 85 1.82 21.95 12.28
N GLU A 86 2.40 22.99 11.68
CA GLU A 86 3.77 23.43 11.98
C GLU A 86 3.96 23.67 13.48
N ASN A 87 4.94 22.96 14.05
CA ASN A 87 5.49 23.25 15.37
C ASN A 87 6.93 23.80 15.25
N GLN A 88 7.43 24.41 16.31
CA GLN A 88 8.69 25.18 16.27
C GLN A 88 9.97 24.33 16.17
N THR A 89 9.90 22.99 16.10
CA THR A 89 11.09 22.11 16.18
C THR A 89 11.12 20.98 15.15
N GLN A 90 12.11 21.03 14.25
CA GLN A 90 12.29 20.09 13.13
C GLN A 90 12.43 18.61 13.55
N PHE A 91 13.08 18.33 14.70
CA PHE A 91 13.20 16.95 15.23
C PHE A 91 11.88 16.40 15.79
N ALA A 92 11.05 17.26 16.38
CA ALA A 92 9.71 16.88 16.81
C ALA A 92 8.84 16.57 15.58
N MET A 93 9.03 17.32 14.49
CA MET A 93 8.33 17.12 13.22
C MET A 93 8.51 15.70 12.68
N ALA A 94 9.71 15.12 12.69
CA ALA A 94 9.95 13.75 12.19
C ALA A 94 9.20 12.67 13.02
N TYR A 95 9.25 12.78 14.35
CA TYR A 95 8.51 11.89 15.25
C TYR A 95 7.00 11.97 14.98
N TYR A 96 6.45 13.17 14.83
CA TYR A 96 5.02 13.33 14.57
C TYR A 96 4.61 12.85 13.17
N VAL A 97 5.43 13.11 12.15
CA VAL A 97 5.15 12.62 10.78
C VAL A 97 5.03 11.11 10.76
N ILE A 98 5.96 10.40 11.40
CA ILE A 98 5.94 8.95 11.49
C ILE A 98 4.65 8.47 12.18
N ASN A 99 4.35 9.00 13.36
CA ASN A 99 3.22 8.53 14.16
C ASN A 99 1.86 8.87 13.54
N TYR A 100 1.65 10.10 13.06
CA TYR A 100 0.38 10.48 12.43
C TYR A 100 0.17 9.82 11.06
N SER A 101 1.24 9.41 10.36
CA SER A 101 1.08 8.64 9.12
C SER A 101 0.37 7.30 9.35
N LYS A 102 0.35 6.76 10.57
CA LYS A 102 -0.48 5.59 10.93
C LYS A 102 -1.97 5.80 10.61
N LEU A 103 -2.48 7.03 10.64
CA LEU A 103 -3.89 7.33 10.34
C LEU A 103 -4.30 6.93 8.91
N ARG A 104 -3.33 6.80 7.98
CA ARG A 104 -3.57 6.39 6.59
C ARG A 104 -4.13 4.97 6.45
N ILE A 105 -4.00 4.13 7.47
CA ILE A 105 -4.53 2.76 7.42
C ILE A 105 -6.06 2.72 7.30
N TRP A 106 -6.78 3.79 7.70
CA TRP A 106 -8.23 3.90 7.48
C TRP A 106 -8.65 3.98 6.01
N GLU A 107 -7.71 4.28 5.10
CA GLU A 107 -7.94 4.28 3.65
C GLU A 107 -8.06 2.86 3.06
N PHE A 108 -7.70 1.82 3.81
CA PHE A 108 -7.61 0.44 3.30
C PHE A 108 -8.99 -0.23 3.21
N VAL A 109 -9.92 0.39 2.48
CA VAL A 109 -11.33 0.00 2.34
C VAL A 109 -11.56 -1.26 1.51
N GLU A 110 -10.49 -1.88 1.00
CA GLU A 110 -10.56 -3.25 0.50
C GLU A 110 -10.73 -4.30 1.62
N TYR A 111 -10.53 -3.92 2.89
CA TYR A 111 -10.74 -4.77 4.08
C TYR A 111 -11.98 -4.31 4.88
N SER A 112 -12.78 -5.25 5.40
CA SER A 112 -13.96 -4.93 6.24
C SER A 112 -13.59 -4.51 7.64
N LYS A 113 -12.55 -5.13 8.18
CA LYS A 113 -12.10 -4.98 9.56
C LYS A 113 -10.63 -5.32 9.62
N MET A 114 -9.90 -4.53 10.38
CA MET A 114 -8.46 -4.70 10.53
C MET A 114 -8.06 -4.71 12.01
N ILE A 115 -6.99 -5.44 12.31
CA ILE A 115 -6.32 -5.40 13.60
C ILE A 115 -4.96 -4.75 13.39
N TYR A 116 -4.78 -3.56 13.96
CA TYR A 116 -3.49 -2.89 13.97
C TYR A 116 -2.60 -3.48 15.07
N LEU A 117 -1.32 -3.71 14.75
CA LEU A 117 -0.29 -4.13 15.68
C LEU A 117 1.00 -3.34 15.37
N ASP A 118 1.57 -2.64 16.34
CA ASP A 118 2.86 -1.97 16.17
C ASP A 118 3.99 -2.97 15.82
N GLY A 119 5.03 -2.48 15.14
CA GLY A 119 6.15 -3.31 14.70
C GLY A 119 6.99 -3.92 15.83
N ASP A 120 6.79 -3.48 17.07
CA ASP A 120 7.39 -4.03 18.29
C ASP A 120 6.41 -4.87 19.12
N ILE A 121 5.36 -5.39 18.47
CA ILE A 121 4.44 -6.38 19.05
C ILE A 121 4.77 -7.79 18.59
N GLN A 122 4.61 -8.77 19.50
CA GLN A 122 4.65 -10.19 19.20
C GLN A 122 3.36 -10.90 19.59
N VAL A 123 2.90 -11.78 18.70
CA VAL A 123 1.73 -12.64 18.92
C VAL A 123 2.20 -14.05 19.28
N PHE A 124 1.75 -14.56 20.43
CA PHE A 124 2.06 -15.89 20.97
C PHE A 124 0.89 -16.86 20.89
N GLU A 125 -0.35 -16.38 20.85
CA GLU A 125 -1.55 -17.19 20.60
C GLU A 125 -2.44 -16.55 19.53
N ASN A 126 -3.30 -17.35 18.88
CA ASN A 126 -4.18 -16.87 17.82
C ASN A 126 -5.23 -15.89 18.38
N ILE A 127 -5.40 -14.75 17.70
CA ILE A 127 -6.35 -13.69 18.06
C ILE A 127 -7.36 -13.38 16.95
N ASP A 128 -7.55 -14.29 15.99
CA ASP A 128 -8.44 -14.10 14.84
C ASP A 128 -9.91 -13.90 15.24
N HIS A 129 -10.31 -14.38 16.42
CA HIS A 129 -11.66 -14.18 16.96
C HIS A 129 -11.95 -12.70 17.28
N LEU A 130 -10.92 -11.85 17.41
CA LEU A 130 -11.13 -10.40 17.59
C LEU A 130 -11.74 -9.74 16.35
N PHE A 131 -11.59 -10.34 15.16
CA PHE A 131 -12.29 -9.86 13.98
C PHE A 131 -13.81 -10.10 14.01
N ASP A 132 -14.31 -10.90 14.97
CA ASP A 132 -15.74 -11.19 15.12
C ASP A 132 -16.39 -10.33 16.22
N LEU A 133 -15.64 -9.40 16.81
CA LEU A 133 -16.19 -8.36 17.69
C LEU A 133 -17.23 -7.51 16.96
N PRO A 134 -18.28 -7.00 17.63
CA PRO A 134 -19.31 -6.18 17.00
C PRO A 134 -18.76 -4.95 16.26
N ASP A 135 -19.33 -4.64 15.10
CA ASP A 135 -19.01 -3.45 14.29
C ASP A 135 -19.40 -2.13 15.00
N ASN A 136 -19.01 -1.00 14.42
CA ASN A 136 -19.21 0.37 14.88
C ASN A 136 -18.55 0.71 16.22
N HIS A 137 -17.43 0.06 16.53
CA HIS A 137 -16.68 0.26 17.75
C HIS A 137 -15.18 0.32 17.47
N PHE A 138 -14.46 1.03 18.32
CA PHE A 138 -12.99 1.02 18.36
C PHE A 138 -12.55 0.18 19.55
N TYR A 139 -11.86 -0.94 19.32
CA TYR A 139 -11.41 -1.80 20.42
C TYR A 139 -9.92 -1.63 20.66
N GLY A 140 -9.52 -1.50 21.92
CA GLY A 140 -8.12 -1.35 22.31
C GLY A 140 -7.92 -1.66 23.78
N VAL A 141 -6.70 -2.01 24.17
CA VAL A 141 -6.35 -2.30 25.56
C VAL A 141 -6.10 -1.00 26.31
N MET A 142 -6.64 -0.88 27.52
CA MET A 142 -6.42 0.27 28.39
C MET A 142 -4.93 0.46 28.68
N ASP A 143 -4.44 1.70 28.58
CA ASP A 143 -3.07 2.07 28.95
C ASP A 143 -2.90 2.18 30.49
N CYS A 144 -1.69 2.49 30.96
CA CYS A 144 -1.34 2.66 32.36
C CYS A 144 -0.79 4.07 32.64
N PHE A 145 -1.41 4.80 33.58
CA PHE A 145 -0.98 6.16 33.96
C PHE A 145 0.17 6.18 34.97
N CYS A 146 0.62 5.02 35.46
CA CYS A 146 1.72 4.93 36.43
C CYS A 146 3.10 5.11 35.80
N GLU A 147 3.22 5.10 34.47
CA GLU A 147 4.50 5.28 33.80
C GLU A 147 5.02 6.72 33.84
N LYS A 148 6.35 6.88 33.80
CA LYS A 148 7.01 8.19 33.95
C LYS A 148 6.62 9.18 32.86
N ASN A 149 6.26 8.70 31.67
CA ASN A 149 5.82 9.53 30.56
C ASN A 149 4.51 10.28 30.88
N TRP A 150 3.73 9.80 31.85
CA TRP A 150 2.53 10.46 32.35
C TRP A 150 2.80 11.51 33.45
N SER A 151 4.05 11.72 33.86
CA SER A 151 4.41 12.55 35.03
C SER A 151 3.89 13.98 35.03
N ASN A 152 3.63 14.55 33.85
CA ASN A 152 3.09 15.90 33.73
C ASN A 152 1.56 15.97 33.92
N THR A 153 0.86 14.83 33.90
CA THR A 153 -0.60 14.76 33.95
C THR A 153 -1.16 14.80 35.38
N PRO A 154 -2.37 15.32 35.60
CA PRO A 154 -3.04 15.27 36.90
C PRO A 154 -3.17 13.86 37.46
N GLN A 155 -3.51 12.88 36.60
CA GLN A 155 -3.69 11.47 36.93
C GLN A 155 -2.45 10.92 37.63
N HIS A 156 -1.27 11.10 37.02
CA HIS A 156 -0.01 10.61 37.58
C HIS A 156 0.36 11.32 38.88
N LYS A 157 0.19 12.65 38.93
CA LYS A 157 0.56 13.47 40.10
C LYS A 157 -0.19 13.09 41.38
N ILE A 158 -1.45 12.68 41.24
CA ILE A 158 -2.27 12.23 42.38
C ILE A 158 -2.17 10.71 42.63
N GLY A 159 -1.45 9.97 41.78
CA GLY A 159 -1.34 8.51 41.85
C GLY A 159 -2.58 7.76 41.35
N TYR A 160 -3.48 8.41 40.60
CA TYR A 160 -4.65 7.79 40.00
C TYR A 160 -4.26 6.98 38.74
N CYS A 161 -4.74 5.74 38.64
CA CYS A 161 -4.58 4.90 37.46
C CYS A 161 -5.88 4.17 37.13
N GLN A 162 -6.27 4.16 35.86
CA GLN A 162 -7.47 3.45 35.39
C GLN A 162 -7.39 1.93 35.52
N GLN A 163 -6.20 1.36 35.71
CA GLN A 163 -5.97 -0.06 35.99
C GLN A 163 -6.34 -0.44 37.43
N CYS A 164 -6.36 0.53 38.35
CA CYS A 164 -6.75 0.34 39.75
C CYS A 164 -7.57 1.55 40.24
N PRO A 165 -8.77 1.75 39.67
CA PRO A 165 -9.54 2.99 39.84
C PRO A 165 -9.96 3.25 41.30
N ASP A 166 -9.96 2.22 42.14
CA ASP A 166 -10.35 2.29 43.56
C ASP A 166 -9.17 2.67 44.49
N LYS A 167 -7.93 2.67 43.98
CA LYS A 167 -6.74 2.99 44.78
C LYS A 167 -6.69 4.47 45.18
N VAL A 168 -7.14 5.34 44.27
CA VAL A 168 -7.22 6.79 44.47
C VAL A 168 -8.57 7.25 43.94
N ASN A 169 -9.41 7.80 44.81
CA ASN A 169 -10.66 8.42 44.37
C ASN A 169 -10.37 9.69 43.57
N TRP A 170 -11.03 9.86 42.42
CA TRP A 170 -10.85 11.04 41.59
C TRP A 170 -11.33 12.31 42.33
N PRO A 171 -10.46 13.30 42.58
CA PRO A 171 -10.83 14.51 43.32
C PRO A 171 -11.83 15.35 42.53
N ALA A 172 -12.92 15.79 43.18
CA ALA A 172 -13.99 16.54 42.54
C ALA A 172 -13.51 17.91 41.98
N GLU A 173 -12.51 18.49 42.62
CA GLU A 173 -11.85 19.75 42.22
C GLU A 173 -11.11 19.65 40.88
N LEU A 174 -10.77 18.44 40.41
CA LEU A 174 -10.17 18.21 39.10
C LEU A 174 -11.22 18.05 37.98
N GLY A 175 -12.50 18.19 38.30
CA GLY A 175 -13.61 18.07 37.36
C GLY A 175 -14.02 16.61 37.12
N PRO A 176 -14.71 16.31 36.00
CA PRO A 176 -15.15 14.96 35.71
C PRO A 176 -13.96 14.02 35.55
N LYS A 177 -14.15 12.76 35.96
CA LYS A 177 -13.18 11.69 35.76
C LYS A 177 -12.83 11.59 34.27
N PRO A 178 -11.55 11.45 33.90
CA PRO A 178 -11.16 11.33 32.49
C PRO A 178 -11.81 10.09 31.86
N PRO A 179 -12.12 10.12 30.55
CA PRO A 179 -12.56 8.95 29.82
C PRO A 179 -11.49 7.85 29.88
N LEU A 180 -11.89 6.61 29.62
CA LEU A 180 -10.93 5.51 29.49
C LEU A 180 -9.96 5.80 28.33
N TYR A 181 -8.70 5.45 28.54
CA TYR A 181 -7.63 5.75 27.61
C TYR A 181 -6.93 4.47 27.16
N PHE A 182 -6.82 4.20 25.86
CA PHE A 182 -6.17 3.01 25.32
C PHE A 182 -4.73 3.26 24.88
N ASN A 183 -3.94 2.18 24.90
CA ASN A 183 -2.65 2.13 24.23
C ASN A 183 -2.86 1.94 22.71
N ALA A 184 -2.21 2.75 21.88
CA ALA A 184 -2.39 2.74 20.42
C ALA A 184 -1.50 1.71 19.69
N GLY A 185 -0.77 0.87 20.42
CA GLY A 185 0.03 -0.20 19.83
C GLY A 185 -0.80 -1.34 19.25
N MET A 186 -2.01 -1.56 19.79
CA MET A 186 -2.94 -2.56 19.27
C MET A 186 -4.37 -2.07 19.34
N PHE A 187 -5.08 -2.17 18.21
CA PHE A 187 -6.51 -1.89 18.17
C PHE A 187 -7.23 -2.63 17.03
N VAL A 188 -8.55 -2.80 17.17
CA VAL A 188 -9.45 -3.34 16.14
C VAL A 188 -10.35 -2.22 15.63
N TYR A 189 -10.40 -2.04 14.32
CA TYR A 189 -11.15 -0.96 13.68
C TYR A 189 -11.68 -1.37 12.30
N GLU A 190 -12.56 -0.54 11.75
CA GLU A 190 -13.12 -0.68 10.40
C GLU A 190 -12.56 0.44 9.50
N PRO A 191 -11.83 0.10 8.41
CA PRO A 191 -11.44 1.08 7.41
C PRO A 191 -12.67 1.73 6.79
N ASN A 192 -12.64 3.06 6.64
CA ASN A 192 -13.77 3.85 6.16
C ASN A 192 -13.27 5.18 5.60
N LEU A 193 -13.61 5.50 4.34
CA LEU A 193 -13.14 6.74 3.71
C LEU A 193 -13.65 8.01 4.39
N ALA A 194 -14.88 8.02 4.92
CA ALA A 194 -15.40 9.18 5.64
C ALA A 194 -14.63 9.41 6.95
N THR A 195 -14.45 8.35 7.75
CA THR A 195 -13.61 8.40 8.96
C THR A 195 -12.16 8.78 8.61
N TYR A 196 -11.62 8.25 7.52
CA TYR A 196 -10.27 8.58 7.05
C TYR A 196 -10.13 10.07 6.75
N HIS A 197 -11.02 10.64 5.94
CA HIS A 197 -10.97 12.06 5.61
C HIS A 197 -11.15 12.95 6.85
N ASP A 198 -12.07 12.59 7.74
CA ASP A 198 -12.31 13.33 8.99
C ASP A 198 -11.13 13.23 9.98
N LEU A 199 -10.45 12.07 10.07
CA LEU A 199 -9.20 11.92 10.83
C LEU A 199 -8.11 12.86 10.28
N LEU A 200 -7.95 12.93 8.96
CA LEU A 200 -6.95 13.80 8.33
C LEU A 200 -7.28 15.28 8.50
N GLU A 201 -8.54 15.68 8.41
CA GLU A 201 -8.94 17.07 8.66
C GLU A 201 -8.77 17.44 10.14
N THR A 202 -9.22 16.57 11.04
CA THR A 202 -9.18 16.82 12.48
C THR A 202 -7.74 16.89 13.01
N VAL A 203 -6.82 16.07 12.49
CA VAL A 203 -5.40 16.13 12.91
C VAL A 203 -4.72 17.44 12.46
N GLN A 204 -5.14 18.03 11.33
CA GLN A 204 -4.67 19.36 10.90
C GLN A 204 -5.21 20.49 11.77
N ALA A 205 -6.33 20.28 12.47
CA ALA A 205 -6.89 21.26 13.40
C ALA A 205 -6.40 21.05 14.85
N THR A 206 -5.72 19.93 15.13
CA THR A 206 -5.36 19.53 16.50
C THR A 206 -3.87 19.77 16.76
N PRO A 207 -3.50 20.56 17.78
CA PRO A 207 -2.11 20.72 18.18
C PRO A 207 -1.47 19.37 18.56
N PRO A 208 -0.24 19.07 18.10
CA PRO A 208 0.45 17.84 18.49
C PRO A 208 0.66 17.74 20.01
N THR A 209 0.43 16.56 20.56
CA THR A 209 0.58 16.26 21.99
C THR A 209 1.76 15.30 22.24
N THR A 210 2.12 15.09 23.51
CA THR A 210 3.28 14.25 23.88
C THR A 210 3.21 12.82 23.38
N PHE A 211 2.01 12.21 23.32
CA PHE A 211 1.83 10.85 22.80
C PHE A 211 1.30 10.80 21.36
N ALA A 212 1.42 11.91 20.62
CA ALA A 212 1.11 12.01 19.20
C ALA A 212 -0.23 11.37 18.79
N GLU A 213 -0.19 10.32 17.97
CA GLU A 213 -1.36 9.65 17.45
C GLU A 213 -2.16 8.93 18.53
N GLN A 214 -1.52 8.47 19.63
CA GLN A 214 -2.24 7.79 20.70
C GLN A 214 -3.22 8.74 21.40
N ASP A 215 -2.77 9.94 21.76
CA ASP A 215 -3.65 10.97 22.34
C ASP A 215 -4.75 11.36 21.35
N PHE A 216 -4.38 11.53 20.08
CA PHE A 216 -5.31 11.91 19.02
C PHE A 216 -6.40 10.85 18.81
N LEU A 217 -6.03 9.58 18.69
CA LEU A 217 -6.97 8.47 18.53
C LEU A 217 -7.87 8.33 19.77
N ASN A 218 -7.34 8.51 20.98
CA ASN A 218 -8.13 8.52 22.21
C ASN A 218 -9.15 9.66 22.24
N MET A 219 -8.76 10.86 21.80
CA MET A 219 -9.68 12.00 21.67
C MET A 219 -10.77 11.71 20.63
N TYR A 220 -10.38 11.20 19.47
CA TYR A 220 -11.26 11.03 18.31
C TYR A 220 -12.26 9.89 18.51
N PHE A 221 -11.81 8.74 19.03
CA PHE A 221 -12.64 7.54 19.17
C PHE A 221 -13.29 7.36 20.55
N LYS A 222 -13.21 8.37 21.43
CA LYS A 222 -13.70 8.30 22.83
C LYS A 222 -15.13 7.78 22.98
N ASP A 223 -16.02 8.12 22.05
CA ASP A 223 -17.46 7.84 22.15
C ASP A 223 -17.81 6.41 21.67
N ILE A 224 -16.92 5.78 20.90
CA ILE A 224 -17.10 4.42 20.37
C ILE A 224 -16.07 3.42 20.92
N TYR A 225 -15.17 3.88 21.80
CA TYR A 225 -14.14 3.05 22.40
C TYR A 225 -14.71 1.95 23.31
N LYS A 226 -14.23 0.72 23.15
CA LYS A 226 -14.53 -0.42 24.01
C LYS A 226 -13.23 -1.10 24.46
N PRO A 227 -12.95 -1.15 25.78
CA PRO A 227 -11.76 -1.80 26.28
C PRO A 227 -11.81 -3.32 26.04
N ILE A 228 -10.68 -3.89 25.67
CA ILE A 228 -10.47 -5.35 25.61
C ILE A 228 -9.41 -5.78 26.64
N SER A 229 -9.36 -7.08 26.92
CA SER A 229 -8.50 -7.63 27.96
C SER A 229 -7.01 -7.33 27.72
N PRO A 230 -6.23 -7.01 28.78
CA PRO A 230 -4.78 -6.79 28.70
C PRO A 230 -3.98 -7.94 28.06
N VAL A 231 -4.53 -9.16 28.03
CA VAL A 231 -3.89 -10.30 27.37
C VAL A 231 -3.68 -10.12 25.86
N TYR A 232 -4.42 -9.19 25.23
CA TYR A 232 -4.31 -8.88 23.80
C TYR A 232 -3.34 -7.74 23.46
N ASN A 233 -2.75 -7.10 24.48
CA ASN A 233 -1.70 -6.10 24.32
C ASN A 233 -0.99 -5.89 25.67
N LEU A 234 -0.16 -6.85 26.09
CA LEU A 234 0.61 -6.71 27.31
C LEU A 234 1.74 -5.69 27.09
N VAL A 235 1.48 -4.44 27.48
CA VAL A 235 2.53 -3.44 27.70
C VAL A 235 3.41 -3.93 28.85
N LEU A 236 4.70 -4.19 28.58
CA LEU A 236 5.59 -4.85 29.55
C LEU A 236 5.65 -4.16 30.92
N ALA A 237 5.47 -2.84 30.95
CA ALA A 237 5.43 -2.08 32.20
C ALA A 237 4.37 -2.56 33.20
N MET A 238 3.30 -3.18 32.73
CA MET A 238 2.28 -3.77 33.59
C MET A 238 2.85 -4.84 34.53
N LEU A 239 3.93 -5.53 34.16
CA LEU A 239 4.56 -6.58 34.97
C LEU A 239 5.19 -6.06 36.29
N TRP A 240 5.52 -4.77 36.36
CA TRP A 240 6.06 -4.14 37.57
C TRP A 240 5.18 -3.02 38.11
N ARG A 241 4.23 -2.49 37.34
CA ARG A 241 3.28 -1.47 37.80
C ARG A 241 2.00 -2.08 38.37
N HIS A 242 1.47 -3.10 37.71
CA HIS A 242 0.21 -3.76 38.05
C HIS A 242 0.30 -5.28 37.89
N PRO A 243 1.27 -5.97 38.53
CA PRO A 243 1.37 -7.42 38.44
C PRO A 243 0.09 -8.13 38.89
N GLU A 244 -0.69 -7.52 39.78
CA GLU A 244 -1.99 -8.01 40.25
C GLU A 244 -3.05 -8.14 39.14
N ASN A 245 -2.89 -7.40 38.04
CA ASN A 245 -3.82 -7.38 36.92
C ASN A 245 -3.36 -8.27 35.75
N ILE A 246 -2.19 -8.90 35.85
CA ILE A 246 -1.60 -9.70 34.77
C ILE A 246 -1.62 -11.18 35.13
N GLU A 247 -2.52 -11.92 34.48
CA GLU A 247 -2.45 -13.39 34.44
C GLU A 247 -1.47 -13.80 33.33
N PHE A 248 -0.20 -13.89 33.67
CA PHE A 248 0.90 -14.03 32.73
C PHE A 248 0.73 -15.23 31.77
N GLU A 249 0.20 -16.34 32.26
CA GLU A 249 -0.02 -17.57 31.49
C GLU A 249 -1.11 -17.43 30.42
N LYS A 250 -1.98 -16.42 30.54
CA LYS A 250 -3.06 -16.15 29.57
C LYS A 250 -2.68 -15.11 28.51
N VAL A 251 -1.48 -14.52 28.62
CA VAL A 251 -1.02 -13.45 27.73
C VAL A 251 -0.85 -14.01 26.31
N LYS A 252 -1.53 -13.38 25.35
CA LYS A 252 -1.53 -13.78 23.94
C LYS A 252 -0.66 -12.89 23.08
N VAL A 253 -0.53 -11.62 23.45
CA VAL A 253 0.16 -10.59 22.69
C VAL A 253 0.99 -9.74 23.65
N VAL A 254 2.24 -9.48 23.30
CA VAL A 254 3.18 -8.68 24.09
C VAL A 254 3.67 -7.50 23.28
N HIS A 255 3.72 -6.33 23.92
CA HIS A 255 4.19 -5.09 23.34
C HIS A 255 5.50 -4.64 23.98
N TYR A 256 6.59 -4.73 23.21
CA TYR A 256 7.95 -4.39 23.63
C TYR A 256 8.23 -2.88 23.49
N CYS A 257 7.34 -2.06 24.06
CA CYS A 257 7.40 -0.60 23.98
C CYS A 257 8.18 0.07 25.12
N ALA A 258 8.56 -0.69 26.16
CA ALA A 258 9.39 -0.15 27.25
C ALA A 258 10.83 0.09 26.75
N ASP A 259 11.50 1.10 27.29
CA ASP A 259 12.90 1.38 26.96
C ASP A 259 13.78 0.16 27.22
N GLY A 260 14.65 -0.18 26.27
CA GLY A 260 15.50 -1.38 26.32
C GLY A 260 14.80 -2.70 25.99
N SER A 261 13.46 -2.74 25.91
CA SER A 261 12.73 -4.00 25.80
C SER A 261 12.65 -4.59 24.39
N LYS A 262 12.96 -3.81 23.35
CA LYS A 262 12.94 -4.27 21.95
C LYS A 262 13.87 -5.47 21.79
N PRO A 263 13.36 -6.67 21.43
CA PRO A 263 14.16 -7.90 21.46
C PRO A 263 15.46 -7.84 20.65
N TRP A 264 15.46 -7.14 19.51
CA TRP A 264 16.63 -6.98 18.64
C TRP A 264 17.64 -5.93 19.09
N ARG A 265 17.34 -5.19 20.16
CA ARG A 265 18.25 -4.22 20.83
C ARG A 265 18.46 -4.53 22.31
N TYR A 266 17.92 -5.66 22.79
CA TYR A 266 17.89 -5.97 24.21
C TYR A 266 19.30 -6.22 24.74
N THR A 267 19.68 -5.43 25.76
CA THR A 267 20.96 -5.57 26.47
C THR A 267 20.81 -6.16 27.86
N GLY A 268 19.63 -5.99 28.47
CA GLY A 268 19.35 -6.35 29.86
C GLY A 268 19.80 -5.29 30.87
N GLU A 269 20.35 -4.15 30.43
CA GLU A 269 20.93 -3.11 31.30
C GLU A 269 19.92 -2.02 31.70
N GLU A 270 18.90 -1.77 30.87
CA GLU A 270 17.88 -0.76 31.17
C GLU A 270 17.00 -1.17 32.35
N VAL A 271 16.29 -0.18 32.93
CA VAL A 271 15.49 -0.37 34.13
C VAL A 271 14.43 -1.46 33.91
N ASN A 272 14.39 -2.45 34.83
CA ASN A 272 13.54 -3.63 34.79
C ASN A 272 13.85 -4.64 33.67
N MET A 273 14.88 -4.42 32.85
CA MET A 273 15.23 -5.36 31.78
C MET A 273 15.96 -6.60 32.31
N ASP A 274 16.53 -6.55 33.51
CA ASP A 274 17.21 -7.67 34.18
C ASP A 274 16.26 -8.72 34.75
N ARG A 275 14.94 -8.48 34.71
CA ARG A 275 13.93 -9.41 35.24
C ARG A 275 13.84 -10.70 34.44
N GLU A 276 13.57 -11.80 35.13
CA GLU A 276 13.47 -13.14 34.53
C GLU A 276 12.28 -13.29 33.57
N ASP A 277 11.15 -12.66 33.87
CA ASP A 277 9.97 -12.65 33.00
C ASP A 277 10.25 -11.92 31.67
N ILE A 278 10.96 -10.79 31.71
CA ILE A 278 11.40 -10.05 30.52
C ILE A 278 12.41 -10.87 29.69
N LYS A 279 13.45 -11.43 30.33
CA LYS A 279 14.42 -12.31 29.65
C LYS A 279 13.72 -13.47 28.94
N MET A 280 12.76 -14.11 29.60
CA MET A 280 11.97 -15.17 29.01
C MET A 280 11.15 -14.68 27.80
N LEU A 281 10.49 -13.51 27.90
CA LEU A 281 9.72 -12.97 26.77
C LEU A 281 10.61 -12.58 25.58
N VAL A 282 11.79 -12.03 25.83
CA VAL A 282 12.79 -11.74 24.79
C VAL A 282 13.30 -13.03 24.17
N GLN A 283 13.57 -14.06 24.97
CA GLN A 283 13.96 -15.38 24.47
C GLN A 283 12.85 -15.99 23.60
N LYS A 284 11.59 -15.96 24.05
CA LYS A 284 10.44 -16.44 23.25
C LYS A 284 10.30 -15.69 21.92
N TRP A 285 10.62 -14.40 21.89
CA TRP A 285 10.65 -13.63 20.65
C TRP A 285 11.75 -14.14 19.71
N TRP A 286 12.96 -14.33 20.21
CA TRP A 286 14.08 -14.89 19.44
C TRP A 286 13.84 -16.32 18.98
N ASP A 287 13.18 -17.14 19.78
CA ASP A 287 12.77 -18.49 19.40
C ASP A 287 11.83 -18.46 18.19
N ILE A 288 10.93 -17.45 18.09
CA ILE A 288 10.07 -17.27 16.91
C ILE A 288 10.87 -16.70 15.74
N TYR A 289 11.68 -15.67 15.98
CA TYR A 289 12.42 -14.98 14.94
C TYR A 289 13.44 -15.91 14.25
N ASN A 290 14.15 -16.73 15.03
CA ASN A 290 15.17 -17.65 14.54
C ASN A 290 14.61 -19.00 14.04
N ASP A 291 13.33 -19.29 14.24
CA ASP A 291 12.71 -20.50 13.72
C ASP A 291 12.51 -20.37 12.20
N GLU A 292 13.35 -21.08 11.45
CA GLU A 292 13.33 -21.14 9.99
C GLU A 292 12.09 -21.88 9.44
N SER A 293 11.47 -22.77 10.24
CA SER A 293 10.22 -23.42 9.84
C SER A 293 9.05 -22.43 9.76
N LEU A 294 9.20 -21.30 10.45
CA LEU A 294 8.29 -20.16 10.37
C LEU A 294 8.68 -19.17 9.29
N ASP A 295 9.78 -19.33 8.56
CA ASP A 295 9.97 -18.51 7.36
C ASP A 295 8.83 -18.79 6.38
N TYR A 296 8.43 -17.76 5.63
CA TYR A 296 7.35 -17.93 4.67
C TYR A 296 7.79 -18.93 3.60
N GLN A 297 7.32 -20.17 3.74
CA GLN A 297 7.54 -21.21 2.76
C GLN A 297 6.70 -20.89 1.55
N ASN A 298 7.30 -20.16 0.64
CA ASN A 298 6.90 -20.22 -0.75
C ASN A 298 7.00 -21.71 -1.12
N THR A 299 5.89 -22.40 -1.41
CA THR A 299 5.93 -23.78 -1.93
C THR A 299 6.74 -23.89 -3.23
N LEU A 300 7.12 -22.75 -3.81
CA LEU A 300 8.13 -22.58 -4.85
C LEU A 300 9.59 -22.72 -4.37
N ALA A 301 9.92 -22.31 -3.14
CA ALA A 301 11.27 -22.34 -2.56
C ALA A 301 11.67 -23.70 -1.95
N SER A 302 10.73 -24.50 -1.45
CA SER A 302 11.03 -25.86 -0.97
C SER A 302 11.40 -26.84 -2.09
N VAL A 303 11.02 -26.52 -3.34
CA VAL A 303 11.48 -27.23 -4.56
C VAL A 303 12.85 -26.71 -5.03
N GLU A 304 13.26 -25.50 -4.62
CA GLU A 304 14.59 -24.94 -4.91
C GLU A 304 15.68 -25.53 -4.01
N ALA A 305 15.35 -25.95 -2.78
CA ALA A 305 16.30 -26.56 -1.85
C ALA A 305 16.80 -27.95 -2.31
N SER A 306 16.04 -28.65 -3.17
CA SER A 306 16.42 -29.97 -3.71
C SER A 306 17.23 -29.90 -5.01
N VAL A 307 17.43 -28.70 -5.58
CA VAL A 307 18.23 -28.50 -6.79
C VAL A 307 19.24 -27.38 -6.48
N GLY A 308 20.43 -27.79 -6.05
CA GLY A 308 21.46 -26.91 -5.53
C GLY A 308 21.82 -25.73 -6.45
N ALA A 309 22.11 -24.61 -5.78
CA ALA A 309 22.82 -23.43 -6.26
C ALA A 309 22.22 -22.68 -7.47
N GLU A 310 21.43 -21.62 -7.18
CA GLU A 310 21.72 -20.24 -7.58
C GLU A 310 20.64 -19.27 -7.05
N LYS A 311 20.99 -18.51 -6.01
CA LYS A 311 20.13 -17.64 -5.18
C LYS A 311 19.52 -16.40 -5.87
N ASN A 312 19.52 -16.31 -7.20
CA ASN A 312 19.10 -15.10 -7.93
C ASN A 312 17.80 -15.24 -8.75
N GLY A 313 17.16 -16.42 -8.77
CA GLY A 313 15.98 -16.69 -9.61
C GLY A 313 14.65 -16.22 -9.03
N LEU A 314 14.43 -16.39 -7.72
CA LEU A 314 13.11 -16.22 -7.10
C LEU A 314 12.77 -14.74 -6.81
N LYS A 315 13.78 -13.90 -6.54
CA LYS A 315 13.61 -12.44 -6.39
C LYS A 315 13.14 -11.78 -7.70
N ARG A 316 13.51 -12.35 -8.85
CA ARG A 316 13.05 -11.90 -10.18
C ARG A 316 11.63 -12.35 -10.51
N PHE A 317 11.13 -13.41 -9.87
CA PHE A 317 9.82 -14.01 -10.15
C PHE A 317 8.63 -13.17 -9.64
N LEU A 318 8.75 -12.57 -8.46
CA LEU A 318 7.67 -11.74 -7.87
C LEU A 318 7.69 -10.30 -8.39
N THR A 319 8.86 -9.76 -8.73
CA THR A 319 8.99 -8.45 -9.42
C THR A 319 8.52 -8.51 -10.89
N ALA A 320 8.42 -9.70 -11.48
CA ALA A 320 8.06 -9.89 -12.89
C ALA A 320 6.56 -9.88 -13.22
N LEU A 321 5.68 -9.76 -12.22
CA LEU A 321 4.22 -9.74 -12.43
C LEU A 321 3.68 -8.42 -13.03
N SER A 322 4.51 -7.39 -13.23
CA SER A 322 4.01 -6.05 -13.53
C SER A 322 4.32 -5.45 -14.89
N GLU A 323 5.16 -6.01 -15.76
CA GLU A 323 5.54 -5.21 -16.94
C GLU A 323 6.14 -6.07 -18.09
N ALA A 324 6.06 -5.67 -19.36
CA ALA A 324 6.75 -6.31 -20.50
C ALA A 324 6.82 -5.38 -21.71
N VAL A 325 7.93 -5.41 -22.48
CA VAL A 325 8.04 -5.51 -23.96
C VAL A 325 9.53 -5.77 -24.32
N VAL A 326 9.73 -6.47 -25.44
CA VAL A 326 10.98 -6.98 -26.01
C VAL A 326 11.90 -5.84 -26.45
N ASP A 327 13.13 -5.82 -25.93
CA ASP A 327 14.27 -5.22 -26.61
C ASP A 327 15.47 -6.15 -26.40
N ALA A 328 16.03 -6.65 -27.50
CA ALA A 328 17.19 -7.50 -27.42
C ALA A 328 18.39 -6.62 -27.06
N VAL A 329 19.12 -7.01 -26.01
CA VAL A 329 20.48 -6.56 -25.65
C VAL A 329 20.68 -5.10 -25.18
N ASP A 330 19.87 -4.61 -24.24
CA ASP A 330 20.37 -3.68 -23.23
C ASP A 330 20.55 -4.39 -21.87
N PRO A 331 21.79 -4.65 -21.40
CA PRO A 331 22.03 -5.26 -20.10
C PRO A 331 21.56 -4.42 -18.92
N LYS A 332 21.25 -3.13 -19.12
CA LYS A 332 20.65 -2.21 -18.15
C LYS A 332 19.14 -2.05 -18.34
N SER A 333 18.53 -2.81 -19.25
CA SER A 333 17.08 -2.74 -19.48
C SER A 333 16.32 -3.15 -18.22
N ARG A 334 15.50 -2.23 -17.71
CA ARG A 334 14.53 -2.52 -16.64
C ARG A 334 13.55 -3.66 -17.01
N HIS A 335 13.50 -4.06 -18.28
CA HIS A 335 12.63 -5.13 -18.79
C HIS A 335 13.31 -6.51 -18.87
N LYS A 336 14.61 -6.61 -18.55
CA LYS A 336 15.38 -7.86 -18.61
C LYS A 336 14.75 -9.00 -17.78
N GLY A 337 14.25 -8.67 -16.59
CA GLY A 337 13.63 -9.64 -15.68
C GLY A 337 12.41 -10.39 -16.26
N LYS A 338 11.74 -9.83 -17.27
CA LYS A 338 10.51 -10.43 -17.83
C LYS A 338 10.79 -11.42 -18.92
N LEU A 339 11.79 -11.14 -19.75
CA LEU A 339 12.32 -12.11 -20.69
C LEU A 339 12.87 -13.32 -19.94
N GLU A 340 13.57 -13.07 -18.82
CA GLU A 340 14.07 -14.12 -17.94
C GLU A 340 12.92 -14.91 -17.30
N THR A 341 11.84 -14.25 -16.90
CA THR A 341 10.65 -14.91 -16.34
C THR A 341 9.94 -15.78 -17.36
N GLU A 342 9.70 -15.31 -18.57
CA GLU A 342 9.12 -16.15 -19.63
C GLU A 342 10.03 -17.33 -19.99
N SER A 343 11.36 -17.11 -19.99
CA SER A 343 12.34 -18.18 -20.21
C SER A 343 12.32 -19.21 -19.09
N LEU A 344 12.17 -18.77 -17.84
CA LEU A 344 12.03 -19.63 -16.66
C LEU A 344 10.71 -20.40 -16.69
N LEU A 345 9.59 -19.75 -16.99
CA LEU A 345 8.29 -20.39 -17.10
C LEU A 345 8.28 -21.45 -18.22
N LYS A 346 8.98 -21.17 -19.33
CA LYS A 346 9.21 -22.14 -20.41
C LYS A 346 10.06 -23.32 -19.95
N SER A 347 11.14 -23.10 -19.19
CA SER A 347 12.03 -24.17 -18.73
C SER A 347 11.43 -25.05 -17.62
N ARG A 348 10.57 -24.49 -16.77
CA ARG A 348 9.88 -25.21 -15.67
C ARG A 348 8.71 -26.06 -16.15
N GLY A 349 8.31 -25.96 -17.42
CA GLY A 349 7.23 -26.78 -17.99
C GLY A 349 5.83 -26.49 -17.46
N VAL A 350 5.67 -25.49 -16.58
CA VAL A 350 4.39 -25.06 -16.00
C VAL A 350 3.47 -24.45 -17.05
N ASN A 351 2.15 -24.47 -16.81
CA ASN A 351 1.21 -23.74 -17.65
C ASN A 351 1.28 -22.24 -17.32
N TRP A 352 1.38 -21.39 -18.34
CA TRP A 352 1.47 -19.94 -18.17
C TRP A 352 0.95 -19.21 -19.41
N THR A 353 0.53 -17.97 -19.26
CA THR A 353 0.23 -17.08 -20.39
C THR A 353 0.78 -15.70 -20.07
N SER A 354 1.48 -15.08 -21.02
CA SER A 354 2.00 -13.72 -20.88
C SER A 354 1.16 -12.77 -21.73
N LEU A 355 0.54 -11.78 -21.09
CA LEU A 355 -0.11 -10.65 -21.76
C LEU A 355 0.78 -9.42 -21.63
N ARG A 356 1.13 -8.82 -22.77
CA ARG A 356 2.06 -7.69 -22.84
C ARG A 356 1.32 -6.44 -23.33
N PRO A 357 0.77 -5.63 -22.41
CA PRO A 357 0.18 -4.36 -22.79
C PRO A 357 1.25 -3.36 -23.23
N VAL A 358 0.88 -2.47 -24.15
CA VAL A 358 1.64 -1.24 -24.45
C VAL A 358 1.22 -0.13 -23.47
N TYR A 359 1.36 1.15 -23.84
CA TYR A 359 0.78 2.24 -23.05
C TYR A 359 -0.74 2.04 -22.92
N ILE A 360 -1.24 2.09 -21.69
CA ILE A 360 -2.67 1.90 -21.39
C ILE A 360 -3.31 3.26 -21.22
N TYR A 361 -4.55 3.38 -21.71
CA TYR A 361 -5.39 4.57 -21.57
C TYR A 361 -6.85 4.13 -21.35
N GLY A 362 -7.69 5.05 -20.90
CA GLY A 362 -9.10 4.78 -20.62
C GLY A 362 -9.50 5.06 -19.18
N PRO A 363 -10.80 4.96 -18.87
CA PRO A 363 -11.35 5.29 -17.56
C PRO A 363 -10.76 4.43 -16.44
N LEU A 364 -10.57 5.01 -15.26
CA LEU A 364 -10.01 4.34 -14.06
C LEU A 364 -8.57 3.83 -14.21
N ASN A 365 -7.85 4.26 -15.25
CA ASN A 365 -6.45 3.94 -15.41
C ASN A 365 -5.61 4.62 -14.30
N TYR A 366 -4.73 3.86 -13.64
CA TYR A 366 -3.90 4.35 -12.53
C TYR A 366 -2.83 5.35 -12.97
N ASN A 367 -2.43 5.30 -14.25
CA ASN A 367 -1.45 6.22 -14.82
C ASN A 367 -1.90 6.69 -16.21
N PRO A 368 -2.87 7.62 -16.27
CA PRO A 368 -3.51 8.06 -17.51
C PRO A 368 -2.61 9.04 -18.25
N VAL A 369 -1.81 8.51 -19.17
CA VAL A 369 -0.84 9.29 -19.97
C VAL A 369 -1.52 10.29 -20.90
N GLU A 370 -2.78 10.06 -21.26
CA GLU A 370 -3.61 10.92 -22.09
C GLU A 370 -4.02 12.22 -21.40
N GLU A 371 -4.16 12.22 -20.06
CA GLU A 371 -4.49 13.44 -19.28
C GLU A 371 -3.44 14.52 -19.45
N TRP A 372 -2.18 14.14 -19.69
CA TRP A 372 -1.11 15.08 -19.97
C TRP A 372 -1.44 15.96 -21.19
N PHE A 373 -2.05 15.41 -22.24
CA PHE A 373 -2.50 16.20 -23.39
C PHE A 373 -3.78 16.98 -23.08
N PHE A 374 -4.75 16.33 -22.43
CA PHE A 374 -6.04 16.98 -22.14
C PHE A 374 -5.89 18.21 -21.24
N HIS A 375 -4.96 18.20 -20.28
CA HIS A 375 -4.63 19.38 -19.47
C HIS A 375 -4.17 20.57 -20.32
N ARG A 376 -3.30 20.33 -21.30
CA ARG A 376 -2.76 21.37 -22.19
C ARG A 376 -3.81 21.90 -23.15
N LEU A 377 -4.62 20.99 -23.72
CA LEU A 377 -5.76 21.32 -24.57
C LEU A 377 -6.81 22.15 -23.83
N LYS A 378 -7.20 21.72 -22.62
CA LYS A 378 -8.17 22.43 -21.78
C LYS A 378 -7.69 23.81 -21.35
N ALA A 379 -6.38 23.97 -21.13
CA ALA A 379 -5.76 25.25 -20.80
C ALA A 379 -5.51 26.14 -22.02
N GLY A 380 -5.77 25.67 -23.25
CA GLY A 380 -5.49 26.41 -24.49
C GLY A 380 -3.99 26.67 -24.70
N ARG A 381 -3.12 25.78 -24.20
CA ARG A 381 -1.67 25.92 -24.23
C ARG A 381 -1.07 25.14 -25.40
N PRO A 382 0.05 25.62 -25.99
CA PRO A 382 0.82 24.81 -26.92
C PRO A 382 1.30 23.50 -26.26
N ILE A 383 1.38 22.43 -27.06
CA ILE A 383 1.79 21.11 -26.59
C ILE A 383 3.27 20.90 -26.93
N PRO A 384 4.18 20.86 -25.94
CA PRO A 384 5.59 20.62 -26.18
C PRO A 384 5.85 19.13 -26.50
N ILE A 385 6.30 18.84 -27.72
CA ILE A 385 6.61 17.46 -28.17
C ILE A 385 8.11 17.33 -28.43
N PRO A 386 8.78 16.28 -27.93
CA PRO A 386 10.22 16.13 -28.10
C PRO A 386 10.61 15.82 -29.56
N ASN A 387 11.72 16.42 -30.00
CA ASN A 387 12.30 16.29 -31.33
C ASN A 387 11.27 16.56 -32.43
N SER A 388 11.13 15.70 -33.44
CA SER A 388 10.19 15.91 -34.56
C SER A 388 8.77 15.40 -34.31
N GLY A 389 8.51 14.74 -33.18
CA GLY A 389 7.19 14.17 -32.86
C GLY A 389 6.71 13.03 -33.77
N ILE A 390 7.51 12.59 -34.75
CA ILE A 390 7.17 11.50 -35.70
C ILE A 390 7.36 10.10 -35.12
N GLN A 391 7.88 10.01 -33.89
CA GLN A 391 8.07 8.74 -33.20
C GLN A 391 6.72 8.04 -33.06
N ILE A 392 6.71 6.78 -33.47
CA ILE A 392 5.51 5.97 -33.50
C ILE A 392 5.34 5.34 -32.12
N THR A 393 4.16 5.50 -31.53
CA THR A 393 3.73 4.81 -30.32
C THR A 393 2.42 4.08 -30.58
N GLN A 394 2.01 3.29 -29.60
CA GLN A 394 0.77 2.53 -29.65
C GLN A 394 0.16 2.50 -28.25
N LEU A 395 -1.16 2.63 -28.19
CA LEU A 395 -1.91 2.65 -26.94
C LEU A 395 -3.02 1.60 -27.00
N GLY A 396 -3.31 0.95 -25.87
CA GLY A 396 -4.39 -0.01 -25.69
C GLY A 396 -5.41 0.44 -24.65
N HIS A 397 -6.70 0.29 -24.96
CA HIS A 397 -7.76 0.69 -24.05
C HIS A 397 -7.83 -0.26 -22.85
N VAL A 398 -8.06 0.28 -21.64
CA VAL A 398 -8.09 -0.50 -20.38
C VAL A 398 -9.12 -1.63 -20.40
N LYS A 399 -10.30 -1.40 -21.00
CA LYS A 399 -11.35 -2.43 -21.15
C LYS A 399 -10.93 -3.54 -22.11
N ASP A 400 -10.18 -3.20 -23.16
CA ASP A 400 -9.67 -4.18 -24.12
C ASP A 400 -8.61 -5.09 -23.48
N LEU A 401 -7.76 -4.50 -22.63
CA LEU A 401 -6.80 -5.24 -21.83
C LEU A 401 -7.49 -6.16 -20.81
N ALA A 402 -8.45 -5.66 -20.03
CA ALA A 402 -9.19 -6.46 -19.07
C ALA A 402 -9.89 -7.66 -19.75
N ARG A 403 -10.47 -7.44 -20.93
CA ARG A 403 -11.07 -8.51 -21.73
C ARG A 403 -10.06 -9.55 -22.22
N ALA A 404 -8.83 -9.14 -22.54
CA ALA A 404 -7.75 -10.08 -22.87
C ALA A 404 -7.43 -10.99 -21.67
N PHE A 405 -7.36 -10.43 -20.46
CA PHE A 405 -7.16 -11.23 -19.24
C PHE A 405 -8.27 -12.26 -19.04
N VAL A 406 -9.54 -11.87 -19.21
CA VAL A 406 -10.66 -12.81 -19.08
C VAL A 406 -10.60 -13.91 -20.14
N GLN A 407 -10.23 -13.58 -21.39
CA GLN A 407 -10.22 -14.55 -22.50
C GLN A 407 -9.11 -15.59 -22.45
N VAL A 408 -8.04 -15.36 -21.67
CA VAL A 408 -6.97 -16.36 -21.50
C VAL A 408 -7.26 -17.34 -20.37
N LEU A 409 -8.10 -16.98 -19.40
CA LEU A 409 -8.44 -17.86 -18.28
C LEU A 409 -9.21 -19.08 -18.77
N GLY A 410 -8.69 -20.27 -18.49
CA GLY A 410 -9.29 -21.54 -18.92
C GLY A 410 -9.18 -21.82 -20.43
N ASN A 411 -8.50 -20.97 -21.20
CA ASN A 411 -8.33 -21.16 -22.64
C ASN A 411 -7.06 -21.97 -22.93
N GLU A 412 -7.21 -23.23 -23.32
CA GLU A 412 -6.08 -24.12 -23.61
C GLU A 412 -5.15 -23.57 -24.70
N LYS A 413 -5.68 -22.80 -25.67
CA LYS A 413 -4.87 -22.18 -26.73
C LYS A 413 -3.96 -21.08 -26.21
N ALA A 414 -4.26 -20.52 -25.03
CA ALA A 414 -3.42 -19.53 -24.38
C ALA A 414 -2.25 -20.16 -23.60
N SER A 415 -2.27 -21.48 -23.41
CA SER A 415 -1.25 -22.22 -22.67
C SER A 415 0.14 -22.06 -23.27
N LYS A 416 1.07 -21.63 -22.43
CA LYS A 416 2.49 -21.36 -22.74
C LYS A 416 2.66 -20.37 -23.90
N GLN A 417 1.70 -19.43 -24.04
CA GLN A 417 1.73 -18.42 -25.09
C GLN A 417 2.00 -17.02 -24.53
N VAL A 418 2.61 -16.20 -25.39
CA VAL A 418 2.78 -14.76 -25.21
C VAL A 418 1.87 -14.04 -26.21
N PHE A 419 1.18 -13.00 -25.76
CA PHE A 419 0.33 -12.13 -26.59
C PHE A 419 0.62 -10.65 -26.29
N ASN A 420 0.81 -9.84 -27.33
CA ASN A 420 0.80 -8.39 -27.16
C ASN A 420 -0.64 -7.89 -27.21
N ILE A 421 -0.98 -6.97 -26.31
CA ILE A 421 -2.33 -6.43 -26.16
C ILE A 421 -2.27 -4.92 -26.33
N SER A 422 -2.93 -4.42 -27.37
CA SER A 422 -2.79 -3.04 -27.81
C SER A 422 -3.94 -2.64 -28.73
N GLY A 423 -4.11 -1.34 -28.98
CA GLY A 423 -4.97 -0.86 -30.06
C GLY A 423 -4.46 -1.30 -31.43
N GLU A 424 -5.35 -1.35 -32.42
CA GLU A 424 -5.01 -1.88 -33.75
C GLU A 424 -4.11 -0.94 -34.57
N LYS A 425 -4.22 0.37 -34.34
CA LYS A 425 -3.50 1.40 -35.11
C LYS A 425 -2.31 1.94 -34.33
N TYR A 426 -1.30 2.38 -35.07
CA TYR A 426 -0.17 3.13 -34.54
C TYR A 426 -0.41 4.63 -34.68
N VAL A 427 0.25 5.43 -33.84
CA VAL A 427 0.11 6.89 -33.85
C VAL A 427 1.47 7.55 -33.64
N THR A 428 1.71 8.71 -34.23
CA THR A 428 2.86 9.53 -33.88
C THR A 428 2.59 10.34 -32.61
N PHE A 429 3.61 10.95 -31.98
CA PHE A 429 3.35 11.85 -30.86
C PHE A 429 2.49 13.04 -31.28
N ASP A 430 2.78 13.64 -32.43
CA ASP A 430 1.95 14.69 -33.02
C ASP A 430 0.51 14.20 -33.27
N GLY A 431 0.39 13.00 -33.84
CA GLY A 431 -0.91 12.39 -34.12
C GLY A 431 -1.71 12.12 -32.85
N LEU A 432 -1.04 11.77 -31.75
CA LEU A 432 -1.70 11.53 -30.47
C LEU A 432 -2.23 12.83 -29.87
N ALA A 433 -1.48 13.92 -29.94
CA ALA A 433 -1.95 15.23 -29.52
C ALA A 433 -3.21 15.66 -30.31
N ARG A 434 -3.20 15.49 -31.64
CA ARG A 434 -4.37 15.77 -32.50
C ARG A 434 -5.55 14.83 -32.22
N ALA A 435 -5.28 13.56 -31.94
CA ALA A 435 -6.30 12.58 -31.56
C ALA A 435 -6.96 12.94 -30.23
N CYS A 436 -6.19 13.38 -29.23
CA CYS A 436 -6.70 13.89 -27.96
C CYS A 436 -7.55 15.16 -28.16
N ALA A 437 -7.11 16.09 -29.02
CA ALA A 437 -7.88 17.28 -29.35
C ALA A 437 -9.25 16.92 -29.94
N LYS A 438 -9.25 16.04 -30.94
CA LYS A 438 -10.48 15.53 -31.57
C LYS A 438 -11.39 14.81 -30.57
N ALA A 439 -10.82 13.97 -29.72
CA ALA A 439 -11.56 13.20 -28.72
C ALA A 439 -12.25 14.08 -27.66
N GLY A 440 -11.57 15.14 -27.22
CA GLY A 440 -12.09 16.09 -26.24
C GLY A 440 -12.90 17.26 -26.84
N GLY A 441 -13.08 17.30 -28.15
CA GLY A 441 -13.79 18.39 -28.84
C GLY A 441 -13.05 19.73 -28.83
N PHE A 442 -11.73 19.72 -28.74
CA PHE A 442 -10.87 20.91 -28.75
C PHE A 442 -10.49 21.33 -30.18
N PRO A 443 -10.11 22.61 -30.39
CA PRO A 443 -9.47 23.05 -31.63
C PRO A 443 -8.17 22.28 -31.92
N GLU A 444 -7.71 22.36 -33.16
CA GLU A 444 -6.43 21.77 -33.57
C GLU A 444 -5.29 22.30 -32.68
N PRO A 445 -4.47 21.42 -32.07
CA PRO A 445 -3.47 21.86 -31.11
C PRO A 445 -2.31 22.56 -31.81
N GLU A 446 -1.84 23.64 -31.20
CA GLU A 446 -0.50 24.17 -31.48
C GLU A 446 0.54 23.22 -30.89
N ILE A 447 1.39 22.65 -31.73
CA ILE A 447 2.46 21.74 -31.31
C ILE A 447 3.79 22.46 -31.42
N ILE A 448 4.56 22.45 -30.33
CA ILE A 448 5.91 23.04 -30.30
C ILE A 448 6.92 21.93 -30.10
N HIS A 449 7.79 21.76 -31.09
CA HIS A 449 8.87 20.80 -31.04
C HIS A 449 10.05 21.34 -30.24
N PHE A 450 10.63 20.52 -29.37
CA PHE A 450 11.81 20.91 -28.58
C PHE A 450 12.86 19.80 -28.52
N ASN A 451 14.13 20.16 -28.43
CA ASN A 451 15.21 19.21 -28.22
C ASN A 451 15.39 18.93 -26.72
N PRO A 452 15.12 17.72 -26.21
CA PRO A 452 15.22 17.45 -24.77
C PRO A 452 16.61 17.68 -24.18
N LYS A 453 17.68 17.60 -25.00
CA LYS A 453 19.07 17.80 -24.55
C LYS A 453 19.40 19.25 -24.20
N GLU A 454 18.52 20.18 -24.56
CA GLU A 454 18.71 21.61 -24.37
C GLU A 454 18.16 22.15 -23.05
N PHE A 455 17.62 21.28 -22.22
CA PHE A 455 16.93 21.60 -20.98
C PHE A 455 17.39 20.69 -19.85
N ASP A 456 17.46 21.24 -18.65
CA ASP A 456 17.57 20.47 -17.42
C ASP A 456 16.23 20.50 -16.69
N PHE A 457 15.50 19.38 -16.75
CA PHE A 457 14.22 19.21 -16.08
C PHE A 457 14.37 18.66 -14.65
N GLY A 458 15.61 18.45 -14.17
CA GLY A 458 15.88 17.77 -12.92
C GLY A 458 15.25 16.37 -12.87
N LYS A 459 14.42 16.11 -11.85
CA LYS A 459 13.69 14.84 -11.70
C LYS A 459 12.35 14.80 -12.46
N LYS A 460 11.91 15.91 -13.06
CA LYS A 460 10.60 16.00 -13.73
C LYS A 460 10.67 15.40 -15.14
N LYS A 461 9.53 14.87 -15.61
CA LYS A 461 9.38 14.37 -16.98
C LYS A 461 8.63 15.40 -17.82
N ALA A 462 9.30 15.97 -18.81
CA ALA A 462 8.70 16.95 -19.72
C ALA A 462 7.72 16.31 -20.74
N PHE A 463 7.81 15.00 -20.96
CA PHE A 463 6.93 14.27 -21.87
C PHE A 463 6.62 12.87 -21.31
N PRO A 464 5.37 12.37 -21.40
CA PRO A 464 4.97 11.13 -20.72
C PRO A 464 5.43 9.84 -21.42
N PHE A 465 5.86 9.90 -22.68
CA PHE A 465 6.33 8.73 -23.44
C PHE A 465 7.85 8.70 -23.57
N ARG A 466 8.40 7.50 -23.81
CA ARG A 466 9.81 7.36 -24.19
C ARG A 466 10.03 7.86 -25.61
N ASP A 467 11.13 8.57 -25.81
CA ASP A 467 11.57 9.09 -27.10
C ASP A 467 12.18 7.98 -27.99
N GLN A 468 11.35 7.03 -28.42
CA GLN A 468 11.70 5.95 -29.35
C GLN A 468 10.45 5.42 -30.05
N HIS A 469 10.62 4.74 -31.19
CA HIS A 469 9.52 3.98 -31.80
C HIS A 469 9.14 2.79 -30.91
N PHE A 470 7.84 2.61 -30.70
CA PHE A 470 7.28 1.54 -29.87
C PHE A 470 5.93 1.07 -30.40
N PHE A 471 5.91 -0.11 -31.01
CA PHE A 471 4.70 -0.73 -31.54
C PHE A 471 4.82 -2.26 -31.49
N ALA A 472 3.68 -2.93 -31.37
CA ALA A 472 3.60 -4.38 -31.26
C ALA A 472 2.44 -4.93 -32.10
N SER A 473 2.68 -6.06 -32.78
CA SER A 473 1.60 -6.79 -33.48
C SER A 473 0.70 -7.51 -32.47
N ILE A 474 -0.60 -7.39 -32.69
CA ILE A 474 -1.67 -8.07 -31.94
C ILE A 474 -2.24 -9.30 -32.68
N ASP A 475 -1.66 -9.68 -33.83
CA ASP A 475 -2.23 -10.70 -34.73
C ASP A 475 -2.34 -12.08 -34.06
N LYS A 476 -1.42 -12.37 -33.15
CA LYS A 476 -1.45 -13.60 -32.38
C LYS A 476 -2.63 -13.64 -31.40
N ALA A 477 -2.97 -12.51 -30.77
CA ALA A 477 -4.15 -12.42 -29.90
C ALA A 477 -5.43 -12.60 -30.72
N LYS A 478 -5.50 -11.98 -31.91
CA LYS A 478 -6.62 -12.14 -32.85
C LYS A 478 -6.82 -13.59 -33.30
N SER A 479 -5.76 -14.22 -33.81
CA SER A 479 -5.85 -15.56 -34.40
C SER A 479 -6.03 -16.68 -33.38
N VAL A 480 -5.33 -16.62 -32.24
CA VAL A 480 -5.31 -17.70 -31.25
C VAL A 480 -6.45 -17.57 -30.23
N LEU A 481 -6.71 -16.34 -29.75
CA LEU A 481 -7.72 -16.10 -28.71
C LEU A 481 -9.07 -15.67 -29.28
N GLY A 482 -9.14 -15.25 -30.55
CA GLY A 482 -10.31 -14.55 -31.08
C GLY A 482 -10.46 -13.14 -30.47
N TRP A 483 -9.39 -12.61 -29.86
CA TRP A 483 -9.41 -11.30 -29.22
C TRP A 483 -9.21 -10.18 -30.23
N LYS A 484 -10.05 -9.14 -30.20
CA LYS A 484 -9.83 -7.91 -30.98
C LYS A 484 -10.16 -6.67 -30.15
N PRO A 485 -9.43 -5.55 -30.30
CA PRO A 485 -9.78 -4.27 -29.70
C PRO A 485 -11.22 -3.90 -30.04
N GLU A 486 -11.97 -3.40 -29.06
CA GLU A 486 -13.32 -2.88 -29.25
C GLU A 486 -13.27 -1.38 -29.56
N PHE A 487 -12.27 -0.69 -29.01
CA PHE A 487 -12.14 0.76 -29.14
C PHE A 487 -11.21 1.11 -30.30
N ASP A 488 -11.69 1.99 -31.17
CA ASP A 488 -10.77 2.76 -32.00
C ASP A 488 -10.02 3.80 -31.15
N GLN A 489 -8.93 4.35 -31.68
CA GLN A 489 -8.09 5.26 -30.92
C GLN A 489 -8.81 6.54 -30.47
N VAL A 490 -9.61 7.16 -31.33
CA VAL A 490 -10.27 8.44 -31.00
C VAL A 490 -11.48 8.18 -30.11
N GLU A 491 -12.25 7.13 -30.41
CA GLU A 491 -13.39 6.69 -29.60
C GLU A 491 -12.95 6.31 -28.18
N GLY A 492 -11.87 5.55 -28.02
CA GLY A 492 -11.34 5.24 -26.69
C GLY A 492 -10.83 6.48 -25.97
N LEU A 493 -10.22 7.44 -26.68
CA LEU A 493 -9.72 8.66 -26.05
C LEU A 493 -10.90 9.53 -25.61
N ALA A 494 -11.99 9.50 -26.38
CA ALA A 494 -13.24 10.14 -26.02
C ALA A 494 -13.90 9.43 -24.83
N ASP A 495 -13.81 8.09 -24.74
CA ASP A 495 -14.27 7.33 -23.57
C ASP A 495 -13.51 7.76 -22.31
N SER A 496 -12.18 7.80 -22.37
CA SER A 496 -11.33 8.32 -21.28
C SER A 496 -11.70 9.76 -20.90
N TYR A 497 -11.83 10.64 -21.89
CA TYR A 497 -12.20 12.03 -21.66
C TYR A 497 -13.59 12.17 -21.02
N ASN A 498 -14.61 11.51 -21.57
CA ASN A 498 -15.99 11.69 -21.13
C ASN A 498 -16.30 11.05 -19.77
N LEU A 499 -15.58 9.99 -19.41
CA LEU A 499 -15.81 9.25 -18.18
C LEU A 499 -14.92 9.70 -17.03
N ASP A 500 -13.71 10.20 -17.31
CA ASP A 500 -12.76 10.68 -16.31
C ASP A 500 -12.45 12.18 -16.46
N PHE A 501 -11.57 12.56 -17.40
CA PHE A 501 -10.97 13.91 -17.42
C PHE A 501 -12.00 15.06 -17.56
N GLY A 502 -12.94 14.92 -18.49
CA GLY A 502 -13.99 15.90 -18.81
C GLY A 502 -15.02 16.09 -17.69
N ARG A 503 -15.10 15.14 -16.75
CA ARG A 503 -15.91 15.27 -15.52
C ARG A 503 -15.17 15.98 -14.40
N GLY A 504 -13.89 16.28 -14.59
CA GLY A 504 -13.02 16.81 -13.54
C GLY A 504 -12.49 15.75 -12.58
N THR A 505 -12.61 14.45 -12.92
CA THR A 505 -12.11 13.34 -12.08
C THR A 505 -10.75 12.84 -12.57
N PHE A 506 -9.87 13.76 -13.00
CA PHE A 506 -8.53 13.44 -13.47
C PHE A 506 -7.62 12.99 -12.31
N ARG A 507 -6.61 12.16 -12.59
CA ARG A 507 -5.79 11.52 -11.54
C ARG A 507 -4.71 12.44 -10.97
N LYS A 508 -4.20 13.36 -11.79
CA LYS A 508 -3.13 14.27 -11.41
C LYS A 508 -3.47 15.67 -11.85
N GLU A 509 -3.24 16.63 -10.96
CA GLU A 509 -3.28 18.05 -11.29
C GLU A 509 -2.29 18.37 -12.41
N ALA A 510 -2.62 19.40 -13.19
CA ALA A 510 -1.75 19.85 -14.27
C ALA A 510 -0.44 20.44 -13.71
N ASP A 511 0.70 19.87 -14.09
CA ASP A 511 2.02 20.52 -13.95
C ASP A 511 2.47 21.05 -15.32
N PHE A 512 2.53 22.37 -15.44
CA PHE A 512 2.99 23.09 -16.64
C PHE A 512 4.43 23.61 -16.50
N SER A 513 5.12 23.37 -15.38
CA SER A 513 6.44 23.97 -15.13
C SER A 513 7.49 23.58 -16.17
N THR A 514 7.46 22.34 -16.68
CA THR A 514 8.35 21.92 -17.78
C THR A 514 7.97 22.60 -19.09
N ASP A 515 6.68 22.86 -19.31
CA ASP A 515 6.19 23.55 -20.50
C ASP A 515 6.64 24.99 -20.48
N ASP A 516 6.51 25.69 -19.36
CA ASP A 516 6.95 27.07 -19.19
C ASP A 516 8.46 27.23 -19.47
N LEU A 517 9.29 26.27 -19.04
CA LEU A 517 10.72 26.25 -19.36
C LEU A 517 10.96 26.13 -20.87
N ILE A 518 10.24 25.23 -21.55
CA ILE A 518 10.37 24.97 -22.98
C ILE A 518 9.90 26.18 -23.80
N LEU A 519 8.70 26.68 -23.48
CA LEU A 519 8.05 27.79 -24.17
C LEU A 519 8.79 29.11 -23.92
N GLY A 520 9.31 29.32 -22.71
CA GLY A 520 10.12 30.48 -22.37
C GLY A 520 11.40 30.56 -23.21
N LYS A 521 12.06 29.43 -23.49
CA LYS A 521 13.23 29.38 -24.37
C LYS A 521 12.88 29.59 -25.85
N SER A 522 11.73 29.06 -26.30
CA SER A 522 11.25 29.24 -27.67
C SER A 522 11.01 30.73 -27.99
N LEU A 523 10.48 31.49 -27.03
CA LEU A 523 10.28 32.94 -27.16
C LEU A 523 11.60 33.72 -27.27
N VAL A 524 12.67 33.26 -26.61
CA VAL A 524 14.01 33.89 -26.65
C VAL A 524 14.75 33.61 -27.97
N LEU A 525 14.43 32.52 -28.67
CA LEU A 525 15.02 32.18 -29.97
C LEU A 525 14.30 32.84 -31.16
N GLN A 526 13.12 33.43 -30.95
CA GLN A 526 12.33 34.15 -31.96
C GLN A 526 12.42 35.67 -31.85
N SER A 527 13.07 36.20 -30.79
CA SER A 527 13.48 37.60 -30.64
C SER A 527 14.92 37.81 -31.13
#